data_AF-A0A3D5CIG8-F1
#
_entry.id   AF-A0A3D5CIG8-F1
#
_cell.length_a   1.000
_cell.length_b   1.000
_cell.length_c   1.000
_cell.angle_alpha   90.00
_cell.angle_beta   90.00
_cell.angle_gamma   90.00
#
_symmetry.space_group_name_H-M   'P 1'
#
loop_
_entity.id
_entity.type
_entity.pdbx_description
1 polymer ?
#
loop_
_entity_poly.entity_id
_entity_poly.type
_entity_poly.pdbx_seq_one_letter_code
_entity_poly.pdbx_strand_id
1 'polypeptide(L)'
;GAHTTSDDPTKYRTSDEEQLWAQRDPIARMRAFLEHRGAPFTLFDEVDAEAAAAADDLRVRTNELGGLERDAMFAHVYSDPHPLMDEQRRWLAEYEASFEGGTR
;
A
#
# COMPACT_ATOMS: atom_id res chain seq x y z
N GLY A 1 -9.17 -4.21 -13.06
CA GLY A 1 -7.74 -4.47 -13.24
C GLY A 1 -7.42 -5.93 -12.99
N ALA A 2 -6.14 -6.26 -12.86
CA ALA A 2 -5.65 -7.56 -12.41
C ALA A 2 -6.00 -7.82 -10.94
N HIS A 3 -5.88 -9.08 -10.49
CA HIS A 3 -6.11 -9.44 -9.08
C HIS A 3 -5.07 -8.78 -8.15
N THR A 4 -3.80 -8.79 -8.57
CA THR A 4 -2.68 -8.11 -7.91
C THR A 4 -1.68 -7.65 -8.97
N THR A 5 -0.61 -6.97 -8.56
CA THR A 5 0.50 -6.58 -9.46
C THR A 5 1.26 -7.77 -10.06
N SER A 6 1.10 -8.98 -9.52
CA SER A 6 1.76 -10.20 -9.99
C SER A 6 0.88 -11.05 -10.92
N ASP A 7 -0.33 -10.59 -11.20
CA ASP A 7 -1.33 -11.33 -11.96
C ASP A 7 -1.50 -10.77 -13.37
N ASP A 8 -1.84 -11.66 -14.31
CA ASP A 8 -2.13 -11.32 -15.70
C ASP A 8 -3.54 -11.81 -16.07
N PRO A 9 -4.57 -10.92 -16.02
CA PRO A 9 -5.94 -11.30 -16.26
C PRO A 9 -6.22 -11.67 -17.72
N THR A 10 -5.36 -11.30 -18.66
CA THR A 10 -5.55 -11.63 -20.08
C THR A 10 -5.49 -13.13 -20.36
N LYS A 11 -4.95 -13.90 -19.41
CA LYS A 11 -4.90 -15.38 -19.45
C LYS A 11 -6.24 -16.04 -19.21
N TYR A 12 -7.19 -15.35 -18.56
CA TYR A 12 -8.44 -15.97 -18.10
C TYR A 12 -9.68 -15.07 -18.22
N ARG A 13 -9.55 -13.84 -18.73
CA ARG A 13 -10.65 -12.91 -18.99
C ARG A 13 -10.51 -12.27 -20.37
N THR A 14 -11.64 -12.03 -21.04
CA THR A 14 -11.68 -11.36 -22.34
C THR A 14 -11.78 -9.84 -22.22
N SER A 15 -11.32 -9.14 -23.25
CA SER A 15 -11.49 -7.68 -23.35
C SER A 15 -12.96 -7.25 -23.37
N ASP A 16 -13.85 -8.08 -23.93
CA ASP A 16 -15.27 -7.76 -24.06
C ASP A 16 -15.96 -7.72 -22.69
N GLU A 17 -15.60 -8.66 -21.81
CA GLU A 17 -16.07 -8.64 -20.42
C GLU A 17 -15.58 -7.38 -19.70
N GLU A 18 -14.31 -6.99 -19.88
CA GLU A 18 -13.76 -5.78 -19.26
C GLU A 18 -14.47 -4.51 -19.74
N GLN A 19 -14.71 -4.38 -21.04
CA GLN A 19 -15.42 -3.24 -21.64
C GLN A 19 -16.87 -3.16 -21.16
N LEU A 20 -17.54 -4.31 -21.05
CA LEU A 20 -18.90 -4.40 -20.51
C LEU A 20 -18.97 -3.81 -19.10
N TRP A 21 -17.98 -4.09 -18.24
CA TRP A 21 -17.94 -3.55 -16.88
C TRP A 21 -17.46 -2.11 -16.81
N ALA A 22 -16.56 -1.68 -17.70
CA ALA A 22 -16.13 -0.28 -17.78
C ALA A 22 -17.30 0.68 -18.02
N GLN A 23 -18.31 0.27 -18.80
CA GLN A 23 -19.54 1.04 -19.03
C GLN A 23 -20.44 1.16 -17.79
N ARG A 24 -20.16 0.38 -16.73
CA ARG A 24 -20.93 0.36 -15.47
C ARG A 24 -20.15 0.97 -14.30
N ASP A 25 -19.15 1.80 -14.60
CA ASP A 25 -18.35 2.46 -13.59
C ASP A 25 -19.23 3.22 -12.57
N PRO A 26 -19.20 2.84 -11.28
CA PRO A 26 -19.98 3.51 -10.25
C PRO A 26 -19.57 4.98 -10.04
N ILE A 27 -18.31 5.34 -10.32
CA ILE A 27 -17.81 6.72 -10.21
C ILE A 27 -18.44 7.58 -11.31
N ALA A 28 -18.42 7.10 -12.56
CA ALA A 28 -19.10 7.77 -13.67
C ALA A 28 -20.61 7.93 -13.41
N ARG A 29 -21.26 6.88 -12.87
CA ARG A 29 -22.67 6.93 -12.49
C ARG A 29 -22.95 7.98 -11.41
N MET A 30 -22.11 8.06 -10.38
CA MET A 30 -22.26 9.04 -9.30
C MET A 30 -22.02 10.46 -9.80
N ARG A 31 -21.01 10.68 -10.65
CA ARG A 31 -20.74 11.98 -11.29
C ARG A 31 -21.98 12.50 -12.02
N ALA A 32 -22.54 11.70 -12.93
CA ALA A 32 -23.74 12.08 -13.68
C ALA A 32 -24.94 12.38 -12.77
N PHE A 33 -25.10 11.61 -11.69
CA PHE A 33 -26.14 11.86 -10.69
C PHE A 33 -25.96 13.21 -9.99
N LEU A 34 -24.73 13.54 -9.55
CA LEU A 34 -24.43 14.79 -8.86
C LEU A 34 -24.55 16.01 -9.78
N GLU A 35 -24.10 15.91 -11.04
CA GLU A 35 -24.29 16.94 -12.06
C GLU A 35 -25.79 17.24 -12.26
N HIS A 36 -26.62 16.20 -12.36
CA HIS A 36 -28.08 16.37 -12.47
C HIS A 36 -28.72 16.98 -11.20
N ARG A 37 -28.07 16.86 -10.05
CA ARG A 37 -28.49 17.48 -8.78
C ARG A 37 -27.94 18.89 -8.58
N GLY A 38 -27.26 19.46 -9.58
CA GLY A 38 -26.76 20.83 -9.54
C GLY A 38 -25.42 20.97 -8.83
N ALA A 39 -24.61 19.91 -8.80
CA ALA A 39 -23.22 20.04 -8.37
C ALA A 39 -22.49 21.08 -9.23
N PRO A 40 -21.61 21.90 -8.63
CA PRO A 40 -20.86 22.90 -9.39
C PRO A 40 -19.91 22.21 -10.37
N PHE A 41 -19.70 22.82 -11.54
CA PHE A 41 -18.85 22.26 -12.59
C PHE A 41 -17.38 22.08 -12.14
N THR A 42 -16.93 22.84 -11.14
CA THR A 42 -15.58 22.77 -10.59
C THR A 42 -15.39 21.64 -9.59
N LEU A 43 -16.47 21.08 -9.01
CA LEU A 43 -16.40 20.14 -7.90
C LEU A 43 -15.44 18.99 -8.17
N PHE A 44 -15.52 18.41 -9.36
CA PHE A 44 -14.75 17.21 -9.67
C PHE A 44 -13.27 17.53 -9.92
N ASP A 45 -12.97 18.64 -10.57
CA ASP A 45 -11.60 19.09 -10.77
C ASP A 45 -10.93 19.44 -9.43
N GLU A 46 -11.69 20.05 -8.51
CA GLU A 46 -11.25 20.34 -7.14
C GLU A 46 -10.96 19.05 -6.36
N VAL A 47 -11.86 18.07 -6.42
CA VAL A 47 -11.68 16.76 -5.77
C VAL A 47 -10.49 15.99 -6.36
N ASP A 48 -10.33 15.98 -7.68
CA ASP A 48 -9.21 15.32 -8.35
C ASP A 48 -7.87 15.97 -7.96
N ALA A 49 -7.83 17.31 -7.86
CA ALA A 49 -6.65 18.05 -7.41
C ALA A 49 -6.32 17.78 -5.93
N GLU A 50 -7.33 17.78 -5.05
CA GLU A 50 -7.15 17.46 -3.63
C GLU A 50 -6.67 16.02 -3.45
N ALA A 51 -7.27 15.05 -4.15
CA ALA A 51 -6.88 13.65 -4.09
C ALA A 51 -5.45 13.43 -4.59
N ALA A 52 -5.05 14.11 -5.67
CA ALA A 52 -3.68 14.06 -6.17
C ALA A 52 -2.67 14.63 -5.16
N ALA A 53 -2.97 15.77 -4.56
CA ALA A 53 -2.13 16.38 -3.53
C ALA A 53 -2.01 15.48 -2.30
N ALA A 54 -3.11 14.88 -1.85
CA ALA A 54 -3.12 13.95 -0.71
C ALA A 54 -2.33 12.68 -1.01
N ALA A 55 -2.44 12.12 -2.22
CA ALA A 55 -1.67 10.95 -2.62
C ALA A 55 -0.16 11.24 -2.71
N ASP A 56 0.21 12.43 -3.20
CA ASP A 56 1.60 12.85 -3.28
C ASP A 56 2.23 13.01 -1.90
N ASP A 57 1.56 13.74 -1.01
CA ASP A 57 1.97 13.95 0.36
C ASP A 57 2.04 12.62 1.15
N LEU A 58 1.06 11.72 0.97
CA LEU A 58 1.09 10.39 1.58
C LEU A 58 2.33 9.61 1.12
N ARG A 59 2.66 9.65 -0.17
CA ARG A 59 3.85 8.99 -0.72
C ARG A 59 5.14 9.57 -0.13
N VAL A 60 5.24 10.89 -0.01
CA VAL A 60 6.39 11.56 0.63
C VAL A 60 6.53 11.08 2.07
N ARG A 61 5.49 11.26 2.89
CA ARG A 61 5.52 10.90 4.31
C ARG A 61 5.79 9.41 4.54
N THR A 62 5.24 8.53 3.69
CA THR A 62 5.46 7.08 3.79
C THR A 62 6.94 6.73 3.56
N ASN A 63 7.61 7.37 2.60
CA ASN A 63 9.03 7.15 2.37
C ASN A 63 9.91 7.74 3.49
N GLU A 64 9.43 8.79 4.16
CA GLU A 64 10.12 9.42 5.29
C GLU A 64 10.03 8.62 6.59
N LEU A 65 9.12 7.64 6.70
CA LEU A 65 9.01 6.75 7.88
C LEU A 65 10.30 5.95 8.15
N GLY A 66 11.19 5.83 7.15
CA GLY A 66 12.41 5.06 7.26
C GLY A 66 12.15 3.55 7.25
N GLY A 67 13.21 2.78 7.45
CA GLY A 67 13.11 1.33 7.62
C GLY A 67 12.60 0.96 9.00
N LEU A 68 12.06 -0.25 9.13
CA LEU A 68 11.83 -0.84 10.45
C LEU A 68 13.17 -1.29 11.03
N GLU A 69 13.34 -1.08 12.34
CA GLU A 69 14.45 -1.69 13.08
C GLU A 69 14.38 -3.21 12.95
N ARG A 70 15.53 -3.88 12.74
CA ARG A 70 15.55 -5.32 12.49
C ARG A 70 14.96 -6.11 13.65
N ASP A 71 15.17 -5.66 14.89
CA ASP A 71 14.66 -6.34 16.07
C ASP A 71 13.12 -6.35 16.17
N ALA A 72 12.43 -5.47 15.42
CA ALA A 72 10.98 -5.44 15.32
C ALA A 72 10.39 -6.75 14.79
N MET A 73 11.17 -7.56 14.04
CA MET A 73 10.71 -8.89 13.60
C MET A 73 10.41 -9.85 14.76
N PHE A 74 11.01 -9.64 15.93
CA PHE A 74 10.78 -10.42 17.15
C PHE A 74 9.76 -9.76 18.08
N ALA A 75 9.38 -8.51 17.81
CA ALA A 75 8.35 -7.81 18.55
C ALA A 75 6.96 -8.31 18.10
N HIS A 76 5.99 -8.28 19.02
CA HIS A 76 4.57 -8.56 18.75
C HIS A 76 4.23 -9.99 18.26
N VAL A 77 5.17 -10.95 18.35
CA VAL A 77 4.88 -12.37 18.06
C VAL A 77 3.95 -12.98 19.11
N TYR A 78 4.14 -12.59 20.37
CA TYR A 78 3.29 -12.93 21.50
C TYR A 78 2.85 -11.65 22.22
N SER A 79 1.73 -11.73 22.94
CA SER A 79 1.25 -10.63 23.79
C SER A 79 2.19 -10.35 24.97
N ASP A 80 2.78 -11.40 25.53
CA ASP A 80 3.69 -11.35 26.67
C ASP A 80 5.14 -11.64 26.23
N PRO A 81 6.14 -11.22 27.02
CA PRO A 81 7.54 -11.58 26.77
C PRO A 81 7.70 -13.10 26.63
N HIS A 82 8.36 -13.51 25.55
CA HIS A 82 8.52 -14.92 25.23
C HIS A 82 10.02 -15.29 25.19
N PRO A 83 10.50 -16.21 26.06
CA PRO A 83 11.93 -16.50 26.21
C PRO A 83 12.66 -16.84 24.89
N LEU A 84 11.98 -17.58 23.99
CA LEU A 84 12.56 -17.93 22.69
C LEU A 84 12.72 -16.72 21.76
N MET A 85 11.82 -15.73 21.83
CA MET A 85 11.95 -14.51 21.02
C MET A 85 13.13 -13.67 21.51
N ASP A 86 13.37 -13.63 22.83
CA ASP A 86 14.52 -12.96 23.43
C ASP A 86 15.84 -13.67 23.11
N GLU A 87 15.84 -15.00 23.05
CA GLU A 87 16.99 -15.79 22.62
C GLU A 87 17.33 -15.53 21.14
N GLN A 88 16.34 -15.62 20.24
CA GLN A 88 16.55 -15.39 18.80
C GLN A 88 16.99 -13.95 18.49
N ARG A 89 16.42 -12.96 19.20
CA ARG A 89 16.83 -11.56 19.10
C ARG A 89 18.31 -11.38 19.45
N ARG A 90 18.75 -11.94 20.59
CA ARG A 90 20.16 -11.86 21.03
C ARG A 90 21.09 -12.56 20.04
N TRP A 91 20.70 -13.76 19.60
CA TRP A 91 21.48 -14.51 18.62
C TRP A 91 21.68 -13.73 17.32
N LEU A 92 20.63 -13.08 16.78
CA LEU A 92 20.76 -12.27 15.56
C LEU A 92 21.72 -11.09 15.77
N ALA A 93 21.62 -10.40 16.91
CA ALA A 93 22.51 -9.28 17.23
C ALA A 93 23.98 -9.72 17.33
N GLU A 94 24.24 -10.86 17.98
CA GLU A 94 25.59 -11.45 18.09
C GLU A 94 26.13 -11.88 16.71
N TYR A 95 25.29 -12.50 15.89
CA TYR A 95 25.63 -12.90 14.53
C TYR A 95 26.01 -11.68 13.67
N GLU A 96 25.22 -10.61 13.69
CA GLU A 96 25.51 -9.39 12.92
C GLU A 96 26.81 -8.71 13.40
N ALA A 97 27.00 -8.58 14.72
CA ALA A 97 28.22 -8.01 15.29
C ALA A 97 29.48 -8.81 14.92
N SER A 98 29.34 -10.12 14.64
CA SER A 98 30.46 -10.96 14.20
C SER A 98 31.05 -10.54 12.85
N PHE A 99 30.28 -9.86 11.99
CA PHE A 99 30.75 -9.35 10.70
C PHE A 99 31.46 -8.00 10.83
N GLU A 100 31.12 -7.19 11.83
CA GLU A 100 31.73 -5.86 12.04
C GLU A 100 33.18 -5.97 12.55
N GLY A 101 33.51 -7.03 13.28
CA GLY A 101 34.88 -7.35 13.72
C GLY A 101 35.79 -8.00 12.67
N GLY A 102 35.26 -8.28 11.46
CA GLY A 102 35.95 -9.01 10.40
C GLY A 102 36.49 -8.16 9.24
N THR A 103 36.49 -6.82 9.38
CA THR A 103 37.08 -5.93 8.39
C THR A 103 38.57 -5.75 8.71
N ARG A 104 39.42 -6.50 8.02
CA ARG A 104 40.83 -6.14 7.79
C ARG A 104 40.96 -5.37 6.50
#